data_AF-A0A9X3F7J0-F1
#
_entry.id   AF-A0A9X3F7J0-F1
#
_cell.length_a   1.000
_cell.length_b   1.000
_cell.length_c   1.000
_cell.angle_alpha   90.00
_cell.angle_beta   90.00
_cell.angle_gamma   90.00
#
_symmetry.space_group_name_H-M   'P 1'
#
loop_
_entity.id
_entity.type
_entity.pdbx_description
1 polymer ?
#
loop_
_entity_poly.entity_id
_entity_poly.type
_entity_poly.pdbx_seq_one_letter_code
_entity_poly.pdbx_strand_id
1 'polypeptide(L)'
;MLTKTEHNDLLQTARTIRHLMIETTIKAGGAHLGGGLSMIDILVALYFKHMNVDPSDPDNPNRDRFVLSKGHAAIGYIPTLAERGFFDKKLLNSFNKFKSPFGMHPDSLKITGCDASTGSLGHGLPIALGMALGARIQKKNFRTFCIVGDGELHEGSNWEAAMTAAHYKVNNLTVFVDRNMHMIDGKVEDVMKLEPLADKWKAFGWVVLEINGHDFHEIDAAIELARNTKDKPTVIISKTIKGKGVNFMEDKTQWHYGAIDSEMAEKAHASIDEIYYE
;
A
#
# COMPACT_ATOMS: atom_id res chain seq x y z
N MET A 1 4.78 -19.69 7.87
CA MET A 1 5.21 -19.84 6.47
C MET A 1 3.98 -20.22 5.67
N LEU A 2 3.76 -19.53 4.56
CA LEU A 2 2.71 -19.85 3.59
C LEU A 2 2.82 -21.30 3.11
N THR A 3 1.68 -21.97 3.04
CA THR A 3 1.54 -23.19 2.24
C THR A 3 1.64 -22.84 0.75
N LYS A 4 1.96 -23.85 -0.08
CA LYS A 4 2.00 -23.67 -1.54
C LYS A 4 0.67 -23.17 -2.11
N THR A 5 -0.45 -23.64 -1.57
CA THR A 5 -1.79 -23.20 -1.98
C THR A 5 -2.02 -21.73 -1.65
N GLU A 6 -1.78 -21.32 -0.39
CA GLU A 6 -1.94 -19.92 0.00
C GLU A 6 -1.03 -19.00 -0.83
N HIS A 7 0.22 -19.39 -1.07
CA HIS A 7 1.14 -18.62 -1.89
C HIS A 7 0.60 -18.42 -3.31
N ASN A 8 0.10 -19.48 -3.96
CA ASN A 8 -0.47 -19.41 -5.30
C ASN A 8 -1.76 -18.57 -5.35
N ASP A 9 -2.61 -18.65 -4.33
CA ASP A 9 -3.84 -17.84 -4.24
C ASP A 9 -3.51 -16.35 -4.12
N LEU A 10 -2.48 -15.98 -3.35
CA LEU A 10 -2.00 -14.61 -3.25
C LEU A 10 -1.41 -14.12 -4.57
N LEU A 11 -0.59 -14.94 -5.26
CA LEU A 11 -0.08 -14.60 -6.59
C LEU A 11 -1.21 -14.33 -7.60
N GLN A 12 -2.21 -15.22 -7.66
CA GLN A 12 -3.33 -15.07 -8.59
C GLN A 12 -4.21 -13.86 -8.25
N THR A 13 -4.36 -13.54 -6.97
CA THR A 13 -5.06 -12.32 -6.51
C THR A 13 -4.30 -11.07 -6.94
N ALA A 14 -2.98 -11.03 -6.75
CA ALA A 14 -2.13 -9.93 -7.17
C ALA A 14 -2.15 -9.72 -8.69
N ARG A 15 -2.12 -10.81 -9.47
CA ARG A 15 -2.33 -10.79 -10.91
C ARG A 15 -3.65 -10.11 -11.27
N THR A 16 -4.75 -10.60 -10.69
CA THR A 16 -6.10 -10.10 -10.96
C THR A 16 -6.21 -8.59 -10.69
N ILE A 17 -5.68 -8.14 -9.55
CA ILE A 17 -5.69 -6.72 -9.20
C ILE A 17 -4.87 -5.90 -10.20
N ARG A 18 -3.68 -6.37 -10.61
CA ARG A 18 -2.87 -5.67 -11.63
C ARG A 18 -3.63 -5.52 -12.95
N HIS A 19 -4.37 -6.53 -13.42
CA HIS A 19 -5.24 -6.38 -14.60
C HIS A 19 -6.34 -5.31 -14.36
N LEU A 20 -7.02 -5.35 -13.21
CA LEU A 20 -8.05 -4.36 -12.89
C LEU A 20 -7.48 -2.93 -12.89
N MET A 21 -6.25 -2.73 -12.43
CA MET A 21 -5.60 -1.42 -12.45
C MET A 21 -5.39 -0.88 -13.87
N ILE A 22 -4.95 -1.73 -14.80
CA ILE A 22 -4.77 -1.36 -16.21
C ILE A 22 -6.12 -0.96 -16.81
N GLU A 23 -7.15 -1.81 -16.66
CA GLU A 23 -8.49 -1.50 -17.16
C GLU A 23 -9.08 -0.21 -16.57
N THR A 24 -8.88 0.00 -15.27
CA THR A 24 -9.35 1.19 -14.56
C THR A 24 -8.65 2.44 -15.08
N THR A 25 -7.34 2.35 -15.34
CA THR A 25 -6.53 3.48 -15.81
C THR A 25 -6.95 3.93 -17.21
N ILE A 26 -7.20 2.99 -18.14
CA ILE A 26 -7.71 3.30 -19.48
C ILE A 26 -9.03 4.08 -19.37
N LYS A 27 -9.96 3.59 -18.55
CA LYS A 27 -11.29 4.19 -18.37
C LYS A 27 -11.24 5.57 -17.69
N ALA A 28 -10.23 5.80 -16.87
CA ALA A 28 -9.97 7.07 -16.18
C ALA A 28 -9.21 8.09 -17.05
N GLY A 29 -8.55 7.65 -18.13
CA GLY A 29 -7.70 8.48 -18.98
C GLY A 29 -6.30 8.75 -18.43
N GLY A 30 -5.92 8.10 -17.32
CA GLY A 30 -4.62 8.22 -16.68
C GLY A 30 -4.68 8.08 -15.17
N ALA A 31 -3.57 7.61 -14.58
CA ALA A 31 -3.44 7.39 -13.13
C ALA A 31 -1.97 7.23 -12.70
N HIS A 32 -1.74 7.13 -11.39
CA HIS A 32 -0.42 6.87 -10.80
C HIS A 32 -0.04 5.37 -10.81
N LEU A 33 -0.03 4.75 -11.99
CA LEU A 33 0.18 3.30 -12.14
C LEU A 33 1.48 2.80 -11.51
N GLY A 34 2.61 3.48 -11.76
CA GLY A 34 3.91 3.00 -11.28
C GLY A 34 3.95 2.82 -9.77
N GLY A 35 3.49 3.83 -9.03
CA GLY A 35 3.41 3.77 -7.57
C GLY A 35 2.27 2.89 -7.05
N GLY A 36 1.22 2.65 -7.84
CA GLY A 36 0.16 1.69 -7.48
C GLY A 36 0.64 0.24 -7.59
N LEU A 37 1.35 -0.08 -8.68
CA LEU A 37 1.78 -1.44 -9.03
C LEU A 37 2.86 -1.97 -8.08
N SER A 38 3.71 -1.08 -7.55
CA SER A 38 4.80 -1.44 -6.63
C SER A 38 4.33 -2.01 -5.28
N MET A 39 3.10 -1.72 -4.85
CA MET A 39 2.59 -2.10 -3.53
C MET A 39 1.53 -3.20 -3.55
N ILE A 40 1.20 -3.76 -4.72
CA ILE A 40 0.09 -4.72 -4.83
C ILE A 40 0.33 -5.98 -4.00
N ASP A 41 1.55 -6.51 -3.96
CA ASP A 41 1.83 -7.73 -3.20
C ASP A 41 1.67 -7.47 -1.68
N ILE A 42 2.06 -6.29 -1.20
CA ILE A 42 1.82 -5.85 0.19
C ILE A 42 0.32 -5.76 0.48
N LEU A 43 -0.44 -5.09 -0.40
CA LEU A 43 -1.89 -4.95 -0.26
C LEU A 43 -2.61 -6.30 -0.26
N VAL A 44 -2.19 -7.21 -1.13
CA VAL A 44 -2.76 -8.56 -1.23
C VAL A 44 -2.49 -9.36 0.04
N ALA A 45 -1.25 -9.38 0.54
CA ALA A 45 -0.95 -10.03 1.80
C ALA A 45 -1.80 -9.47 2.96
N LEU A 46 -1.94 -8.14 3.02
CA LEU A 46 -2.75 -7.50 4.05
C LEU A 46 -4.24 -7.87 3.93
N TYR A 47 -4.89 -7.64 2.79
CA TYR A 47 -6.34 -7.76 2.67
C TYR A 47 -6.86 -9.20 2.53
N PHE A 48 -6.03 -10.12 2.02
CA PHE A 48 -6.46 -11.48 1.70
C PHE A 48 -5.89 -12.54 2.65
N LYS A 49 -4.96 -12.17 3.53
CA LYS A 49 -4.42 -13.09 4.55
C LYS A 49 -4.41 -12.52 5.95
N HIS A 50 -3.80 -11.35 6.16
CA HIS A 50 -3.47 -10.94 7.53
C HIS A 50 -4.57 -10.12 8.20
N MET A 51 -5.12 -9.11 7.53
CA MET A 51 -6.07 -8.19 8.16
C MET A 51 -7.39 -8.89 8.50
N ASN A 52 -7.85 -8.69 9.72
CA ASN A 52 -9.23 -9.01 10.10
C ASN A 52 -10.16 -7.95 9.50
N VAL A 53 -10.68 -8.19 8.29
CA VAL A 53 -11.64 -7.32 7.60
C VAL A 53 -12.75 -8.15 6.98
N ASP A 54 -13.97 -7.62 7.06
CA ASP A 54 -15.18 -8.24 6.49
C ASP A 54 -15.88 -7.23 5.57
N PRO A 55 -15.94 -7.47 4.25
CA PRO A 55 -16.67 -6.62 3.32
C PRO A 55 -18.17 -6.51 3.59
N SER A 56 -18.77 -7.50 4.28
CA SER A 56 -20.19 -7.48 4.65
C SER A 56 -20.46 -6.65 5.92
N ASP A 57 -19.42 -6.36 6.70
CA ASP A 57 -19.45 -5.49 7.89
C ASP A 57 -18.27 -4.48 7.86
N PRO A 58 -18.26 -3.55 6.88
CA PRO A 58 -17.14 -2.64 6.66
C PRO A 58 -16.96 -1.62 7.79
N ASP A 59 -17.97 -1.42 8.63
CA ASP A 59 -17.96 -0.46 9.74
C ASP A 59 -17.62 -1.11 11.10
N ASN A 60 -17.24 -2.41 11.09
CA ASN A 60 -16.93 -3.13 12.30
C ASN A 60 -15.92 -2.36 13.18
N PRO A 61 -16.27 -2.01 14.44
CA PRO A 61 -15.39 -1.23 15.29
C PRO A 61 -14.13 -1.98 15.75
N ASN A 62 -14.04 -3.29 15.50
CA ASN A 62 -12.97 -4.19 15.91
C ASN A 62 -12.15 -4.77 14.74
N ARG A 63 -12.47 -4.44 13.48
CA ARG A 63 -11.65 -4.86 12.33
C ARG A 63 -10.26 -4.19 12.37
N ASP A 64 -9.29 -4.73 11.65
CA ASP A 64 -8.02 -4.04 11.44
C ASP A 64 -8.22 -2.76 10.60
N ARG A 65 -7.34 -1.79 10.81
CA ARG A 65 -7.35 -0.48 10.12
C ARG A 65 -6.22 -0.41 9.11
N PHE A 66 -6.46 0.24 7.98
CA PHE A 66 -5.45 0.45 6.94
C PHE A 66 -5.47 1.89 6.42
N VAL A 67 -4.29 2.51 6.34
CA VAL A 67 -4.11 3.85 5.79
C VAL A 67 -3.12 3.82 4.63
N LEU A 68 -3.59 4.16 3.43
CA LEU A 68 -2.73 4.45 2.30
C LEU A 68 -2.19 5.89 2.41
N SER A 69 -1.02 6.09 3.02
CA SER A 69 -0.45 7.44 3.20
C SER A 69 -0.03 8.06 1.87
N LYS A 70 0.59 7.25 1.00
CA LYS A 70 0.86 7.59 -0.41
C LYS A 70 -0.41 7.61 -1.26
N GLY A 71 -1.35 8.49 -0.91
CA GLY A 71 -2.74 8.49 -1.39
C GLY A 71 -2.91 8.55 -2.90
N HIS A 72 -1.96 9.11 -3.65
CA HIS A 72 -1.98 9.13 -5.11
C HIS A 72 -2.01 7.72 -5.73
N ALA A 73 -1.55 6.70 -4.99
CA ALA A 73 -1.59 5.30 -5.37
C ALA A 73 -2.97 4.64 -5.17
N ALA A 74 -4.04 5.43 -5.03
CA ALA A 74 -5.43 4.97 -4.94
C ALA A 74 -5.80 4.00 -6.09
N ILE A 75 -5.18 4.16 -7.26
CA ILE A 75 -5.37 3.27 -8.40
C ILE A 75 -4.98 1.81 -8.12
N GLY A 76 -4.12 1.52 -7.14
CA GLY A 76 -3.87 0.14 -6.67
C GLY A 76 -4.77 -0.26 -5.50
N TYR A 77 -5.08 0.69 -4.61
CA TYR A 77 -5.85 0.44 -3.40
C TYR A 77 -7.35 0.20 -3.65
N ILE A 78 -7.99 1.03 -4.48
CA ILE A 78 -9.42 0.91 -4.77
C ILE A 78 -9.72 -0.40 -5.51
N PRO A 79 -8.96 -0.84 -6.53
CA PRO A 79 -9.13 -2.19 -7.10
C PRO A 79 -8.90 -3.32 -6.10
N THR A 80 -8.00 -3.17 -5.13
CA THR A 80 -7.81 -4.17 -4.06
C THR A 80 -9.09 -4.29 -3.21
N LEU A 81 -9.70 -3.18 -2.81
CA LEU A 81 -10.98 -3.19 -2.07
C LEU A 81 -12.12 -3.81 -2.89
N ALA A 82 -12.17 -3.52 -4.19
CA ALA A 82 -13.12 -4.11 -5.12
C ALA A 82 -12.94 -5.63 -5.23
N GLU A 83 -11.69 -6.09 -5.38
CA GLU A 83 -11.34 -7.52 -5.41
C GLU A 83 -11.71 -8.21 -4.10
N ARG A 84 -11.47 -7.54 -2.96
CA ARG A 84 -11.80 -8.09 -1.65
C ARG A 84 -13.31 -8.19 -1.40
N GLY A 85 -14.12 -7.47 -2.18
CA GLY A 85 -15.58 -7.53 -2.17
C GLY A 85 -16.28 -6.38 -1.44
N PHE A 86 -15.59 -5.27 -1.13
CA PHE A 86 -16.21 -4.12 -0.45
C PHE A 86 -17.25 -3.40 -1.32
N PHE A 87 -17.17 -3.56 -2.64
CA PHE A 87 -18.11 -3.01 -3.61
C PHE A 87 -17.95 -3.71 -4.97
N ASP A 88 -18.94 -3.56 -5.85
CA ASP A 88 -18.91 -4.15 -7.20
C ASP A 88 -17.74 -3.57 -8.03
N LYS A 89 -16.92 -4.45 -8.60
CA LYS A 89 -15.80 -4.12 -9.51
C LYS A 89 -16.22 -3.24 -10.68
N LYS A 90 -17.48 -3.32 -11.15
CA LYS A 90 -18.02 -2.46 -12.21
C LYS A 90 -17.94 -0.97 -11.87
N LEU A 91 -17.98 -0.60 -10.58
CA LEU A 91 -17.86 0.80 -10.16
C LEU A 91 -16.49 1.39 -10.52
N LEU A 92 -15.44 0.57 -10.69
CA LEU A 92 -14.11 1.02 -11.15
C LEU A 92 -14.18 1.72 -12.50
N ASN A 93 -15.19 1.43 -13.34
CA ASN A 93 -15.40 2.12 -14.62
C ASN A 93 -15.66 3.63 -14.46
N SER A 94 -16.02 4.06 -13.25
CA SER A 94 -16.27 5.45 -12.89
C SER A 94 -15.05 6.14 -12.25
N PHE A 95 -13.93 5.44 -12.03
CA PHE A 95 -12.76 6.01 -11.35
C PHE A 95 -12.34 7.35 -11.96
N ASN A 96 -12.14 8.34 -11.09
CA ASN A 96 -11.79 9.72 -11.44
C ASN A 96 -12.80 10.46 -12.33
N LYS A 97 -14.04 9.96 -12.44
CA LYS A 97 -15.13 10.65 -13.16
C LYS A 97 -16.00 11.46 -12.20
N PHE A 98 -16.67 12.48 -12.75
CA PHE A 98 -17.63 13.27 -12.00
C PHE A 98 -18.70 12.37 -11.35
N LYS A 99 -19.03 12.66 -10.07
CA LYS A 99 -19.94 11.88 -9.21
C LYS A 99 -19.49 10.47 -8.83
N SER A 100 -18.31 10.03 -9.25
CA SER A 100 -17.75 8.78 -8.75
C SER A 100 -17.40 8.91 -7.25
N PRO A 101 -17.57 7.85 -6.45
CA PRO A 101 -16.97 7.79 -5.12
C PRO A 101 -15.43 7.70 -5.17
N PHE A 102 -14.86 7.36 -6.33
CA PHE A 102 -13.43 7.07 -6.50
C PHE A 102 -12.71 8.24 -7.16
N GLY A 103 -11.92 8.98 -6.40
CA GLY A 103 -11.01 10.00 -6.91
C GLY A 103 -9.60 9.45 -7.17
N MET A 104 -8.72 10.31 -7.70
CA MET A 104 -7.28 10.04 -7.82
C MET A 104 -6.59 9.82 -6.46
N HIS A 105 -7.25 10.29 -5.40
CA HIS A 105 -6.87 10.15 -4.00
C HIS A 105 -8.07 9.56 -3.24
N PRO A 106 -7.86 8.75 -2.19
CA PRO A 106 -8.96 8.14 -1.47
C PRO A 106 -9.73 9.17 -0.63
N ASP A 107 -11.05 8.99 -0.56
CA ASP A 107 -11.99 9.76 0.27
C ASP A 107 -12.73 8.79 1.19
N SER A 108 -12.40 8.78 2.48
CA SER A 108 -12.98 7.84 3.45
C SER A 108 -14.47 8.06 3.71
N LEU A 109 -15.03 9.20 3.30
CA LEU A 109 -16.48 9.44 3.41
C LEU A 109 -17.26 8.83 2.25
N LYS A 110 -16.59 8.36 1.19
CA LYS A 110 -17.21 7.84 -0.02
C LYS A 110 -16.84 6.40 -0.35
N ILE A 111 -15.61 6.01 -0.02
CA ILE A 111 -15.08 4.69 -0.38
C ILE A 111 -15.32 3.73 0.78
N THR A 112 -16.22 2.77 0.58
CA THR A 112 -16.47 1.69 1.55
C THR A 112 -15.19 0.90 1.81
N GLY A 113 -14.82 0.74 3.09
CA GLY A 113 -13.58 0.06 3.51
C GLY A 113 -12.33 0.96 3.55
N CYS A 114 -12.44 2.25 3.22
CA CYS A 114 -11.35 3.22 3.34
C CYS A 114 -11.38 3.92 4.70
N ASP A 115 -10.31 3.79 5.48
CA ASP A 115 -10.26 4.35 6.84
C ASP A 115 -9.86 5.83 6.92
N ALA A 116 -9.20 6.36 5.88
CA ALA A 116 -8.70 7.73 5.88
C ALA A 116 -8.65 8.37 4.49
N SER A 117 -9.09 9.62 4.40
CA SER A 117 -8.80 10.47 3.25
C SER A 117 -7.34 10.90 3.27
N THR A 118 -6.60 10.60 2.21
CA THR A 118 -5.17 10.92 2.08
C THR A 118 -4.88 11.54 0.70
N GLY A 119 -3.69 12.10 0.51
CA GLY A 119 -3.27 12.71 -0.75
C GLY A 119 -2.26 13.83 -0.56
N SER A 120 -2.41 14.59 0.53
CA SER A 120 -1.29 15.33 1.10
C SER A 120 -0.35 14.32 1.75
N LEU A 121 0.84 14.15 1.16
CA LEU A 121 1.86 13.23 1.67
C LEU A 121 2.26 13.60 3.10
N GLY A 122 2.66 12.60 3.88
CA GLY A 122 3.09 12.77 5.27
C GLY A 122 1.96 12.84 6.30
N HIS A 123 0.69 12.91 5.89
CA HIS A 123 -0.44 12.95 6.82
C HIS A 123 -0.99 11.57 7.19
N GLY A 124 -0.83 10.56 6.33
CA GLY A 124 -1.42 9.24 6.58
C GLY A 124 -0.78 8.49 7.74
N LEU A 125 0.55 8.57 7.92
CA LEU A 125 1.21 7.94 9.07
C LEU A 125 0.77 8.55 10.42
N PRO A 126 0.72 9.89 10.60
CA PRO A 126 0.09 10.50 11.78
C PRO A 126 -1.36 10.03 12.03
N ILE A 127 -2.19 9.91 10.99
CA ILE A 127 -3.56 9.42 11.10
C ILE A 127 -3.58 7.95 11.56
N ALA A 128 -2.76 7.09 10.95
CA ALA A 128 -2.63 5.68 11.32
C ALA A 128 -2.16 5.50 12.78
N LEU A 129 -1.21 6.33 13.22
CA LEU A 129 -0.78 6.38 14.61
C LEU A 129 -1.94 6.74 15.55
N GLY A 130 -2.74 7.74 15.20
CA GLY A 130 -3.94 8.12 15.95
C GLY A 130 -4.94 6.97 16.09
N MET A 131 -5.18 6.22 15.01
CA MET A 131 -6.05 5.02 15.04
C MET A 131 -5.48 3.94 15.99
N ALA A 132 -4.18 3.67 15.92
CA ALA A 132 -3.52 2.67 16.75
C ALA A 132 -3.53 3.04 18.24
N LEU A 133 -3.27 4.32 18.57
CA LEU A 133 -3.39 4.85 19.93
C LEU A 133 -4.84 4.79 20.42
N GLY A 134 -5.80 5.17 19.58
CA GLY A 134 -7.22 5.10 19.88
C GLY A 134 -7.68 3.68 20.23
N ALA A 135 -7.18 2.67 19.52
CA ALA A 135 -7.44 1.26 19.83
C ALA A 135 -7.02 0.91 21.26
N ARG A 136 -5.81 1.31 21.66
CA ARG A 136 -5.25 1.03 23.00
C ARG A 136 -6.04 1.73 24.10
N ILE A 137 -6.41 2.99 23.91
CA ILE A 137 -7.25 3.75 24.85
C ILE A 137 -8.61 3.07 25.03
N GLN A 138 -9.19 2.60 23.92
CA GLN A 138 -10.47 1.88 23.92
C GLN A 138 -10.35 0.40 24.33
N LYS A 139 -9.15 -0.09 24.67
CA LYS A 139 -8.86 -1.50 24.96
C LYS A 139 -9.32 -2.46 23.85
N LYS A 140 -9.20 -2.02 22.60
CA LYS A 140 -9.43 -2.84 21.41
C LYS A 140 -8.14 -3.48 20.95
N ASN A 141 -8.26 -4.68 20.38
CA ASN A 141 -7.12 -5.50 19.97
C ASN A 141 -6.77 -5.37 18.48
N PHE A 142 -7.49 -4.53 17.73
CA PHE A 142 -7.22 -4.38 16.30
C PHE A 142 -5.85 -3.73 16.05
N ARG A 143 -5.27 -4.07 14.90
CA ARG A 143 -4.02 -3.53 14.41
C ARG A 143 -4.28 -2.45 13.36
N THR A 144 -3.32 -1.53 13.24
CA THR A 144 -3.33 -0.52 12.18
C THR A 144 -2.12 -0.72 11.28
N PHE A 145 -2.38 -0.77 9.99
CA PHE A 145 -1.37 -0.86 8.94
C PHE A 145 -1.31 0.46 8.16
N CYS A 146 -0.12 0.83 7.73
CA CYS A 146 0.07 2.02 6.89
C CYS A 146 1.10 1.74 5.80
N ILE A 147 0.81 2.16 4.56
CA ILE A 147 1.81 2.17 3.48
C ILE A 147 2.19 3.62 3.21
N VAL A 148 3.49 3.91 3.30
CA VAL A 148 4.10 5.19 2.94
C VAL A 148 4.98 5.03 1.71
N GLY A 149 5.08 6.06 0.88
CA GLY A 149 6.09 6.12 -0.18
C GLY A 149 7.46 6.47 0.39
N ASP A 150 8.55 6.06 -0.25
CA ASP A 150 9.89 6.52 0.13
C ASP A 150 10.06 8.03 -0.07
N GLY A 151 9.70 8.58 -1.24
CA GLY A 151 9.69 10.04 -1.45
C GLY A 151 8.78 10.82 -0.49
N GLU A 152 7.74 10.18 0.05
CA GLU A 152 6.88 10.78 1.09
C GLU A 152 7.62 10.95 2.43
N LEU A 153 8.65 10.16 2.72
CA LEU A 153 9.43 10.26 3.96
C LEU A 153 10.31 11.53 4.02
N HIS A 154 10.26 12.39 3.02
CA HIS A 154 10.82 13.75 3.11
C HIS A 154 9.97 14.66 4.00
N GLU A 155 8.69 14.35 4.18
CA GLU A 155 7.82 15.12 5.06
C GLU A 155 8.18 14.91 6.54
N GLY A 156 8.38 16.02 7.26
CA GLY A 156 8.74 16.03 8.67
C GLY A 156 7.71 15.36 9.59
N SER A 157 6.43 15.45 9.22
CA SER A 157 5.30 14.87 9.95
C SER A 157 5.38 13.35 10.10
N ASN A 158 5.99 12.65 9.13
CA ASN A 158 6.25 11.20 9.26
C ASN A 158 7.22 10.91 10.42
N TRP A 159 8.23 11.75 10.59
CA TRP A 159 9.24 11.58 11.64
C TRP A 159 8.73 12.00 13.02
N GLU A 160 7.85 13.01 13.08
CA GLU A 160 7.09 13.34 14.30
C GLU A 160 6.21 12.17 14.75
N ALA A 161 5.51 11.54 13.81
CA ALA A 161 4.72 10.34 14.08
C ALA A 161 5.63 9.15 14.49
N ALA A 162 6.78 8.96 13.83
CA ALA A 162 7.74 7.92 14.19
C ALA A 162 8.24 8.08 15.64
N MET A 163 8.58 9.31 16.05
CA MET A 163 9.02 9.62 17.41
C MET A 163 7.92 9.34 18.43
N THR A 164 6.70 9.77 18.12
CA THR A 164 5.52 9.60 18.97
C THR A 164 5.16 8.12 19.14
N ALA A 165 5.16 7.34 18.06
CA ALA A 165 4.85 5.91 18.09
C ALA A 165 5.82 5.11 18.97
N ALA A 166 7.12 5.43 18.90
CA ALA A 166 8.13 4.79 19.73
C ALA A 166 8.00 5.22 21.20
N HIS A 167 7.83 6.52 21.47
CA HIS A 167 7.64 7.05 22.82
C HIS A 167 6.48 6.33 23.55
N TYR A 168 5.34 6.19 22.87
CA TYR A 168 4.16 5.52 23.43
C TYR A 168 4.17 4.00 23.27
N LYS A 169 5.21 3.40 22.69
CA LYS A 169 5.32 1.93 22.48
C LYS A 169 4.14 1.36 21.69
N VAL A 170 3.77 1.99 20.58
CA VAL A 170 2.58 1.66 19.77
C VAL A 170 2.80 0.39 18.93
N ASN A 171 2.83 -0.76 19.59
CA ASN A 171 3.13 -2.07 18.99
C ASN A 171 2.02 -2.66 18.12
N ASN A 172 0.83 -2.04 18.08
CA ASN A 172 -0.26 -2.39 17.18
C ASN A 172 -0.24 -1.58 15.87
N LEU A 173 0.79 -0.75 15.65
CA LEU A 173 1.05 -0.07 14.39
C LEU A 173 2.15 -0.80 13.60
N THR A 174 1.89 -1.06 12.32
CA THR A 174 2.88 -1.63 11.39
C THR A 174 2.91 -0.78 10.12
N VAL A 175 4.10 -0.28 9.78
CA VAL A 175 4.30 0.61 8.62
C VAL A 175 5.08 -0.14 7.55
N PHE A 176 4.63 -0.07 6.31
CA PHE A 176 5.38 -0.48 5.14
C PHE A 176 5.91 0.74 4.41
N VAL A 177 7.21 0.80 4.20
CA VAL A 177 7.82 1.75 3.26
C VAL A 177 7.88 1.07 1.90
N ASP A 178 7.12 1.56 0.93
CA ASP A 178 7.25 1.19 -0.47
C ASP A 178 8.52 1.84 -1.04
N ARG A 179 9.64 1.13 -0.92
CA ARG A 179 10.99 1.57 -1.29
C ARG A 179 11.26 1.26 -2.75
N ASN A 180 10.53 1.93 -3.64
CA ASN A 180 10.63 1.76 -5.09
C ASN A 180 11.64 2.69 -5.77
N MET A 181 12.36 3.52 -5.00
CA MET A 181 13.47 4.37 -5.43
C MET A 181 13.10 5.57 -6.31
N HIS A 182 11.82 5.85 -6.59
CA HIS A 182 11.41 6.88 -7.53
C HIS A 182 10.30 7.80 -7.00
N MET A 183 10.52 9.11 -7.12
CA MET A 183 9.49 10.14 -6.94
C MET A 183 9.05 10.72 -8.28
N ILE A 184 8.44 11.91 -8.28
CA ILE A 184 7.99 12.60 -9.51
C ILE A 184 9.19 13.12 -10.33
N ASP A 185 10.14 13.78 -9.67
CA ASP A 185 11.25 14.49 -10.34
C ASP A 185 12.48 13.61 -10.64
N GLY A 186 12.46 12.33 -10.24
CA GLY A 186 13.59 11.45 -10.46
C GLY A 186 13.69 10.29 -9.47
N LYS A 187 14.89 9.72 -9.39
CA LYS A 187 15.23 8.77 -8.34
C LYS A 187 15.36 9.50 -7.01
N VAL A 188 14.87 8.88 -5.96
CA VAL A 188 14.86 9.46 -4.61
C VAL A 188 16.26 9.83 -4.15
N GLU A 189 17.24 8.98 -4.44
CA GLU A 189 18.63 9.21 -4.03
C GLU A 189 19.33 10.35 -4.77
N ASP A 190 18.83 10.72 -5.94
CA ASP A 190 19.37 11.83 -6.73
C ASP A 190 18.70 13.17 -6.37
N VAL A 191 17.39 13.14 -6.08
CA VAL A 191 16.63 14.35 -5.74
C VAL A 191 16.87 14.77 -4.28
N MET A 192 16.67 13.84 -3.34
CA MET A 192 16.87 14.07 -1.91
C MET A 192 17.11 12.75 -1.19
N LYS A 193 18.39 12.47 -0.97
CA LYS A 193 18.91 11.19 -0.49
C LYS A 193 18.28 10.73 0.83
N LEU A 194 17.72 9.50 0.87
CA LEU A 194 17.17 8.91 2.09
C LEU A 194 18.14 8.01 2.83
N GLU A 195 19.15 7.43 2.18
CA GLU A 195 20.05 6.52 2.88
C GLU A 195 20.93 7.22 3.93
N PRO A 196 21.23 6.58 5.09
CA PRO A 196 20.80 5.23 5.49
C PRO A 196 19.39 5.20 6.10
N LEU A 197 18.41 4.62 5.40
CA LEU A 197 17.00 4.71 5.80
C LEU A 197 16.68 3.81 7.00
N ALA A 198 17.19 2.58 7.01
CA ALA A 198 16.99 1.64 8.12
C ALA A 198 17.53 2.21 9.44
N ASP A 199 18.69 2.89 9.39
CA ASP A 199 19.31 3.45 10.58
C ASP A 199 18.55 4.66 11.13
N LYS A 200 17.93 5.46 10.26
CA LYS A 200 16.98 6.51 10.69
C LYS A 200 15.83 5.89 11.50
N TRP A 201 15.15 4.89 10.97
CA TRP A 201 14.05 4.23 11.69
C TRP A 201 14.49 3.59 13.01
N LYS A 202 15.66 2.94 13.04
CA LYS A 202 16.25 2.40 14.29
C LYS A 202 16.50 3.50 15.31
N ALA A 203 17.03 4.65 14.88
CA ALA A 203 17.29 5.80 15.75
C ALA A 203 16.00 6.38 16.35
N PHE A 204 14.88 6.32 15.61
CA PHE A 204 13.55 6.68 16.12
C PHE A 204 12.93 5.59 17.02
N GLY A 205 13.61 4.47 17.29
CA GLY A 205 13.19 3.46 18.27
C GLY A 205 12.31 2.33 17.71
N TRP A 206 12.26 2.16 16.39
CA TRP A 206 11.41 1.15 15.74
C TRP A 206 12.10 -0.21 15.61
N VAL A 207 11.31 -1.28 15.55
CA VAL A 207 11.77 -2.53 14.93
C VAL A 207 11.80 -2.33 13.43
N VAL A 208 12.93 -2.63 12.80
CA VAL A 208 13.15 -2.42 11.37
C VAL A 208 13.39 -3.77 10.69
N LEU A 209 12.57 -4.08 9.70
CA LEU A 209 12.72 -5.23 8.82
C LEU A 209 12.96 -4.73 7.40
N GLU A 210 13.93 -5.29 6.70
CA GLU A 210 14.14 -5.05 5.26
C GLU A 210 13.78 -6.33 4.52
N ILE A 211 12.90 -6.22 3.53
CA ILE A 211 12.41 -7.38 2.77
C ILE A 211 12.39 -7.10 1.27
N ASN A 212 12.32 -8.17 0.47
CA ASN A 212 11.78 -8.10 -0.88
C ASN A 212 10.27 -7.85 -0.82
N GLY A 213 9.82 -6.68 -1.28
CA GLY A 213 8.41 -6.28 -1.28
C GLY A 213 7.53 -7.02 -2.30
N HIS A 214 8.11 -7.94 -3.06
CA HIS A 214 7.42 -8.79 -4.03
C HIS A 214 7.50 -10.29 -3.68
N ASP A 215 8.08 -10.64 -2.54
CA ASP A 215 8.13 -12.01 -2.04
C ASP A 215 7.07 -12.20 -0.93
N PHE A 216 6.04 -12.99 -1.22
CA PHE A 216 4.96 -13.23 -0.26
C PHE A 216 5.42 -13.96 1.00
N HIS A 217 6.46 -14.80 0.94
CA HIS A 217 7.02 -15.45 2.13
C HIS A 217 7.73 -14.45 3.04
N GLU A 218 8.48 -13.50 2.47
CA GLU A 218 9.12 -12.45 3.26
C GLU A 218 8.09 -11.48 3.86
N ILE A 219 7.06 -11.10 3.09
CA ILE A 219 5.96 -10.24 3.58
C ILE A 219 5.20 -10.94 4.72
N ASP A 220 4.83 -12.22 4.55
CA ASP A 220 4.17 -13.05 5.59
C ASP A 220 5.00 -13.08 6.87
N ALA A 221 6.29 -13.42 6.75
CA ALA A 221 7.19 -13.50 7.89
C ALA A 221 7.35 -12.14 8.60
N ALA A 222 7.45 -11.04 7.85
CA ALA A 222 7.58 -9.70 8.42
C ALA A 222 6.32 -9.25 9.17
N ILE A 223 5.13 -9.53 8.63
CA ILE A 223 3.86 -9.21 9.31
C ILE A 223 3.71 -10.03 10.59
N GLU A 224 4.03 -11.33 10.55
CA GLU A 224 3.95 -12.18 11.73
C GLU A 224 4.99 -11.79 12.80
N LEU A 225 6.18 -11.34 12.40
CA LEU A 225 7.15 -10.77 13.35
C LEU A 225 6.61 -9.47 13.97
N ALA A 226 6.03 -8.57 13.16
CA ALA A 226 5.44 -7.33 13.65
C ALA A 226 4.29 -7.59 14.65
N ARG A 227 3.49 -8.64 14.43
CA ARG A 227 2.43 -9.08 15.34
C ARG A 227 2.95 -9.58 16.68
N ASN A 228 4.06 -10.30 16.64
CA ASN A 228 4.69 -10.87 17.82
C ASN A 228 5.58 -9.88 18.57
N THR A 229 6.00 -8.80 17.91
CA THR A 229 6.77 -7.71 18.53
C THR A 229 5.97 -7.04 19.65
N LYS A 230 6.57 -6.98 20.83
CA LYS A 230 6.03 -6.30 21.99
C LYS A 230 6.77 -4.98 22.21
N ASP A 231 6.07 -4.01 22.79
CA ASP A 231 6.63 -2.74 23.28
C ASP A 231 7.27 -1.80 22.24
N LYS A 232 7.22 -2.10 20.94
CA LYS A 232 7.74 -1.23 19.87
C LYS A 232 6.85 -1.28 18.63
N PRO A 233 6.68 -0.16 17.92
CA PRO A 233 6.12 -0.19 16.58
C PRO A 233 7.12 -0.85 15.59
N THR A 234 6.60 -1.39 14.48
CA THR A 234 7.42 -2.08 13.46
C THR A 234 7.30 -1.38 12.11
N VAL A 235 8.44 -1.15 11.46
CA VAL A 235 8.53 -0.70 10.08
C VAL A 235 9.15 -1.79 9.23
N ILE A 236 8.54 -2.01 8.07
CA ILE A 236 8.95 -2.97 7.06
C ILE A 236 9.36 -2.15 5.84
N ILE A 237 10.65 -2.05 5.60
CA ILE A 237 11.21 -1.40 4.41
C ILE A 237 11.16 -2.42 3.28
N SER A 238 10.14 -2.30 2.45
CA SER A 238 9.88 -3.20 1.34
C SER A 238 10.60 -2.71 0.10
N LYS A 239 11.67 -3.41 -0.31
CA LYS A 239 12.37 -3.15 -1.58
C LYS A 239 11.45 -3.56 -2.72
N THR A 240 10.95 -2.59 -3.46
CA THR A 240 9.93 -2.77 -4.50
C THR A 240 10.40 -2.18 -5.82
N ILE A 241 9.69 -2.49 -6.90
CA ILE A 241 9.94 -1.95 -8.25
C ILE A 241 8.75 -1.08 -8.63
N LYS A 242 8.99 0.20 -8.94
CA LYS A 242 7.95 1.09 -9.47
C LYS A 242 7.46 0.53 -10.80
N GLY A 243 6.16 0.32 -10.94
CA GLY A 243 5.59 -0.32 -12.14
C GLY A 243 5.63 -1.85 -12.14
N LYS A 244 5.89 -2.50 -11.00
CA LYS A 244 6.01 -3.97 -10.90
C LYS A 244 4.87 -4.70 -11.60
N GLY A 245 5.21 -5.61 -12.51
CA GLY A 245 4.23 -6.38 -13.26
C GLY A 245 4.13 -5.98 -14.73
N VAL A 246 4.64 -4.81 -15.11
CA VAL A 246 4.53 -4.28 -16.46
C VAL A 246 5.91 -3.87 -16.96
N ASN A 247 6.48 -4.65 -17.88
CA ASN A 247 7.90 -4.57 -18.27
C ASN A 247 8.35 -3.17 -18.71
N PHE A 248 7.50 -2.44 -19.46
CA PHE A 248 7.83 -1.09 -19.92
C PHE A 248 7.58 0.01 -18.87
N MET A 249 6.98 -0.34 -17.72
CA MET A 249 6.77 0.54 -16.58
C MET A 249 7.79 0.32 -15.45
N GLU A 250 8.39 -0.86 -15.36
CA GLU A 250 9.34 -1.22 -14.30
C GLU A 250 10.57 -0.29 -14.26
N ASP A 251 10.90 0.24 -13.08
CA ASP A 251 12.06 1.11 -12.80
C ASP A 251 12.09 2.40 -13.65
N LYS A 252 10.91 3.00 -13.91
CA LYS A 252 10.77 4.23 -14.70
C LYS A 252 10.04 5.33 -13.93
N THR A 253 10.72 6.45 -13.70
CA THR A 253 10.15 7.69 -13.13
C THR A 253 8.94 8.19 -13.93
N GLN A 254 8.99 8.10 -15.27
CA GLN A 254 7.95 8.60 -16.17
C GLN A 254 6.55 8.00 -15.91
N TRP A 255 6.48 6.82 -15.29
CA TRP A 255 5.23 6.17 -14.92
C TRP A 255 4.76 6.53 -13.50
N HIS A 256 5.28 7.62 -12.92
CA HIS A 256 4.71 8.20 -11.71
C HIS A 256 3.24 8.60 -11.91
N TYR A 257 2.92 9.22 -13.05
CA TYR A 257 1.57 9.47 -13.52
C TYR A 257 1.56 9.31 -15.04
N GLY A 258 0.64 8.54 -15.59
CA GLY A 258 0.58 8.31 -17.04
C GLY A 258 -0.80 7.87 -17.51
N ALA A 259 -1.09 8.20 -18.77
CA ALA A 259 -2.19 7.64 -19.53
C ALA A 259 -1.68 6.47 -20.37
N ILE A 260 -2.55 5.50 -20.64
CA ILE A 260 -2.28 4.37 -21.53
C ILE A 260 -3.40 4.28 -22.55
N ASP A 261 -3.06 3.95 -23.79
CA ASP A 261 -4.01 3.60 -24.84
C ASP A 261 -4.29 2.09 -24.85
N SER A 262 -5.14 1.65 -25.77
CA SER A 262 -5.51 0.24 -25.91
C SER A 262 -4.32 -0.66 -26.25
N GLU A 263 -3.35 -0.18 -27.04
CA GLU A 263 -2.17 -0.97 -27.42
C GLU A 263 -1.23 -1.17 -26.22
N MET A 264 -0.98 -0.11 -25.45
CA MET A 264 -0.20 -0.19 -24.22
C MET A 264 -0.88 -1.06 -23.17
N ALA A 265 -2.21 -1.03 -23.10
CA ALA A 265 -2.98 -1.89 -22.20
C ALA A 265 -2.84 -3.37 -22.54
N GLU A 266 -2.95 -3.75 -23.82
CA GLU A 266 -2.73 -5.13 -24.28
C GLU A 266 -1.31 -5.61 -23.92
N LYS A 267 -0.29 -4.77 -24.16
CA LYS A 267 1.10 -5.07 -23.77
C LYS A 267 1.27 -5.19 -22.25
N ALA A 268 0.56 -4.37 -21.48
CA ALA A 268 0.59 -4.43 -20.03
C ALA A 268 -0.04 -5.72 -19.51
N HIS A 269 -1.18 -6.13 -20.06
CA HIS A 269 -1.81 -7.41 -19.71
C HIS A 269 -0.92 -8.60 -20.05
N ALA A 270 -0.30 -8.61 -21.23
CA ALA A 270 0.67 -9.65 -21.60
C ALA A 270 1.87 -9.70 -20.63
N SER A 271 2.43 -8.53 -20.26
CA SER A 271 3.53 -8.46 -19.28
C SER A 271 3.13 -9.01 -17.91
N ILE A 272 1.91 -8.68 -17.46
CA ILE A 272 1.37 -9.18 -16.19
C ILE A 272 1.27 -10.70 -16.25
N ASP A 273 0.70 -11.24 -17.33
CA ASP A 273 0.50 -12.67 -17.50
C ASP A 273 1.82 -13.45 -17.48
N GLU A 274 2.85 -12.98 -18.17
CA GLU A 274 4.18 -13.62 -18.22
C GLU A 274 4.80 -13.86 -16.84
N ILE A 275 4.58 -12.95 -15.87
CA ILE A 275 5.18 -13.03 -14.53
C ILE A 275 4.58 -14.15 -13.66
N TYR A 276 3.37 -14.61 -14.00
CA TYR A 276 2.64 -15.61 -13.22
C TYR A 276 2.54 -16.98 -13.90
N TYR A 277 3.24 -17.17 -15.02
CA TYR A 277 3.35 -18.46 -15.72
C TYR A 277 4.56 -19.30 -15.28
N GLU A 278 5.39 -18.81 -14.35
CA GLU A 278 6.50 -19.53 -13.70
C GLU A 278 6.11 -20.07 -12.31
#